data_AF-A0A7L4RIB3-F1
#
_entry.id   AF-A0A7L4RIB3-F1
#
_cell.length_a   1.000
_cell.length_b   1.000
_cell.length_c   1.000
_cell.angle_alpha   90.00
_cell.angle_beta   90.00
_cell.angle_gamma   90.00
#
_symmetry.space_group_name_H-M   'P 1'
#
loop_
_entity.id
_entity.type
_entity.pdbx_description
1 polymer ?
#
loop_
_entity_poly.entity_id
_entity_poly.type
_entity_poly.pdbx_seq_one_letter_code
_entity_poly.pdbx_strand_id
1 'polypeptide(L)' 'MVDASGLTTGAGAALGAGIAMGLSALAAAWSQGTLGSTALGVAAERPEFEKNVLIYVAIPETIVLFGFVIAFLLIGAIAE' A
#
# COMPACT_ATOMS: atom_id res chain seq x y z
N MET A 1 -19.19 5.39 -29.63
CA MET A 1 -18.69 6.78 -29.79
C MET A 1 -17.82 7.06 -28.59
N VAL A 2 -16.49 7.01 -28.75
CA VAL A 2 -15.53 7.38 -27.70
C VAL A 2 -15.47 8.90 -27.69
N ASP A 3 -16.09 9.50 -26.69
CA ASP A 3 -16.14 10.95 -26.53
C ASP A 3 -14.80 11.43 -25.92
N ALA A 4 -14.35 12.64 -26.26
CA ALA A 4 -13.05 13.16 -25.80
C ALA A 4 -12.96 13.28 -24.26
N SER A 5 -14.11 13.27 -23.58
CA SER A 5 -14.24 13.17 -22.11
C SER A 5 -13.81 11.82 -21.53
N GLY A 6 -13.82 10.74 -22.32
CA GLY A 6 -13.32 9.42 -21.91
C GLY A 6 -11.79 9.37 -21.83
N LEU A 7 -11.10 10.11 -22.70
CA LEU A 7 -9.62 10.15 -22.73
C LEU A 7 -9.04 10.93 -21.53
N THR A 8 -9.67 12.04 -21.15
CA THR A 8 -9.26 12.81 -19.96
C THR A 8 -9.61 12.10 -18.66
N THR A 9 -10.76 11.39 -18.62
CA THR A 9 -11.14 10.52 -17.50
C THR A 9 -10.17 9.34 -17.35
N GLY A 10 -9.80 8.68 -18.46
CA GLY A 10 -8.89 7.54 -18.44
C GLY A 10 -7.48 7.89 -17.98
N ALA A 11 -6.90 8.99 -18.51
CA ALA A 11 -5.58 9.45 -18.08
C ALA A 11 -5.57 9.92 -16.62
N GLY A 12 -6.62 10.63 -16.18
CA GLY A 12 -6.76 11.09 -14.79
C GLY A 12 -6.92 9.92 -13.81
N ALA A 13 -7.72 8.91 -14.17
CA ALA A 13 -7.92 7.73 -13.34
C ALA A 13 -6.67 6.84 -13.28
N ALA A 14 -5.93 6.68 -14.38
CA ALA A 14 -4.66 5.95 -14.40
C ALA A 14 -3.59 6.65 -13.53
N LEU A 15 -3.52 7.98 -13.60
CA LEU A 15 -2.61 8.78 -12.77
C LEU A 15 -3.03 8.72 -11.29
N GLY A 16 -4.32 8.78 -11.01
CA GLY A 16 -4.88 8.58 -9.66
C GLY A 16 -4.57 7.20 -9.08
N ALA A 17 -4.68 6.13 -9.87
CA ALA A 17 -4.32 4.78 -9.46
C ALA A 17 -2.82 4.66 -9.14
N GLY A 18 -1.95 5.25 -9.97
CA GLY A 18 -0.51 5.30 -9.72
C GLY A 18 -0.14 6.06 -8.44
N ILE A 19 -0.78 7.20 -8.18
CA ILE A 19 -0.57 7.98 -6.95
C ILE A 19 -1.07 7.23 -5.72
N ALA A 20 -2.28 6.64 -5.78
CA ALA A 20 -2.83 5.86 -4.68
C ALA A 20 -1.91 4.71 -4.27
N MET A 21 -1.41 3.94 -5.25
CA MET A 21 -0.41 2.88 -5.02
C MET A 21 0.92 3.40 -4.50
N GLY A 22 1.46 4.41 -5.17
CA GLY A 22 2.80 4.92 -4.88
C GLY A 22 2.89 5.47 -3.46
N LEU A 23 1.92 6.29 -3.06
CA LEU A 23 1.89 6.87 -1.72
C LEU A 23 1.62 5.83 -0.64
N SER A 24 0.72 4.87 -0.86
CA SER A 24 0.49 3.79 0.11
C SER A 24 1.73 2.91 0.29
N ALA A 25 2.42 2.58 -0.80
CA ALA A 25 3.64 1.78 -0.78
C ALA A 25 4.78 2.50 -0.03
N LEU A 26 4.96 3.79 -0.27
CA LEU A 26 5.95 4.59 0.45
C LEU A 26 5.63 4.69 1.96
N ALA A 27 4.36 4.88 2.32
CA ALA A 27 3.93 4.93 3.71
C ALA A 27 4.15 3.60 4.44
N ALA A 28 3.84 2.48 3.81
CA ALA A 28 4.10 1.16 4.37
C ALA A 28 5.61 0.88 4.48
N ALA A 29 6.40 1.20 3.46
CA ALA A 29 7.84 1.01 3.46
C ALA A 29 8.52 1.79 4.61
N TRP A 30 8.12 3.04 4.84
CA TRP A 30 8.62 3.82 5.99
C TRP A 30 8.26 3.12 7.30
N SER A 31 6.99 2.78 7.48
CA SER A 31 6.50 2.14 8.71
C SER A 31 7.24 0.83 9.00
N GLN A 32 7.43 -0.01 7.97
CA GLN A 32 8.14 -1.28 8.09
C GLN A 32 9.64 -1.11 8.35
N GLY A 33 10.28 -0.07 7.81
CA GLY A 33 11.69 0.22 8.08
C GLY A 33 11.99 0.44 9.56
N THR A 34 11.14 1.22 10.25
CA THR A 34 11.25 1.44 11.70
C THR A 34 10.81 0.22 12.52
N LEU A 35 9.79 -0.50 12.05
CA LEU A 35 9.28 -1.68 12.74
C LEU A 35 10.30 -2.83 12.71
N GLY A 36 11.01 -3.03 11.61
CA GLY A 36 12.04 -4.06 11.47
C GLY A 36 13.21 -3.89 12.43
N SER A 37 13.75 -2.68 12.56
CA SER A 37 14.86 -2.42 13.50
C SER A 37 14.41 -2.59 14.96
N THR A 38 13.20 -2.13 15.29
CA THR A 38 12.61 -2.32 16.62
C THR A 38 12.37 -3.80 16.93
N ALA A 39 11.84 -4.55 15.96
CA ALA A 39 11.56 -5.97 16.10
C ALA A 39 12.81 -6.80 16.37
N LEU A 40 13.92 -6.53 15.66
CA LEU A 40 15.19 -7.22 15.89
C LEU A 40 15.76 -6.90 17.28
N GLY A 41 15.66 -5.65 17.73
CA GLY A 41 16.07 -5.26 19.08
C GLY A 41 15.26 -5.98 20.17
N VAL A 42 13.93 -6.02 20.00
CA VAL A 42 13.03 -6.74 20.93
C VAL A 42 13.29 -8.25 20.89
N ALA A 43 13.53 -8.84 19.73
CA ALA A 43 13.85 -10.27 19.63
C ALA A 43 15.16 -10.63 20.35
N ALA A 44 16.15 -9.72 20.37
CA ALA A 44 17.42 -9.94 21.07
C ALA A 44 17.29 -9.87 22.60
N GLU A 45 16.45 -8.98 23.14
CA GLU A 45 16.23 -8.86 24.58
C GLU A 45 15.13 -9.79 25.11
N ARG A 46 14.09 -10.02 24.31
CA ARG A 46 12.85 -10.70 24.69
C ARG A 46 12.38 -11.66 23.59
N PRO A 47 13.02 -12.83 23.46
CA PRO A 47 12.72 -13.79 22.40
C PRO A 47 11.28 -14.33 22.45
N GLU A 48 10.60 -14.25 23.60
CA GLU A 48 9.20 -14.62 23.71
C GLU A 48 8.25 -13.74 22.87
N PHE A 49 8.67 -12.52 22.52
CA PHE A 49 7.89 -11.59 21.70
C PHE A 49 8.14 -11.71 20.19
N GLU A 50 9.14 -12.48 19.76
CA GLU A 50 9.50 -12.65 18.35
C GLU A 50 8.29 -13.10 17.51
N LYS A 51 7.44 -13.97 18.06
CA LYS A 51 6.24 -14.47 17.39
C LYS A 51 5.18 -13.38 17.19
N ASN A 52 5.13 -12.39 18.06
CA ASN A 52 4.17 -11.28 17.98
C ASN A 52 4.62 -10.20 16.98
N VAL A 53 5.90 -10.17 16.60
CA VAL A 53 6.42 -9.24 15.59
C VAL A 53 5.64 -9.33 14.29
N LEU A 54 5.27 -10.54 13.86
CA LEU A 54 4.53 -10.73 12.61
C LEU A 54 3.17 -10.03 12.61
N ILE A 55 2.48 -9.99 13.76
CA ILE A 55 1.21 -9.29 13.92
C ILE A 55 1.41 -7.77 13.78
N TYR A 56 2.50 -7.24 14.34
CA TYR A 56 2.84 -5.82 14.20
C TYR A 56 3.25 -5.46 12.76
N VAL A 57 3.97 -6.34 12.06
CA VAL A 57 4.32 -6.17 10.64
C VAL A 57 3.07 -6.13 9.74
N ALA A 58 2.03 -6.89 10.09
CA ALA A 58 0.79 -6.90 9.31
C ALA A 58 0.03 -5.57 9.33
N ILE A 59 0.23 -4.70 10.35
CA ILE A 59 -0.47 -3.41 10.43
C ILE A 59 -0.07 -2.49 9.27
N PRO A 60 1.23 -2.20 9.02
CA PRO A 60 1.66 -1.48 7.82
C PRO A 60 1.21 -2.10 6.49
N GLU A 61 1.14 -3.43 6.40
CA GLU A 61 0.71 -4.11 5.16
C GLU A 61 -0.73 -3.75 4.78
N THR A 62 -1.61 -3.51 5.76
CA THR A 62 -2.99 -3.06 5.48
C THR A 62 -3.04 -1.72 4.77
N ILE A 63 -2.08 -0.82 5.00
CA ILE A 63 -2.00 0.49 4.35
C ILE A 63 -1.77 0.32 2.85
N VAL A 64 -0.83 -0.55 2.47
CA VAL A 64 -0.57 -0.91 1.06
C VAL A 64 -1.77 -1.61 0.45
N LEU A 65 -2.41 -2.51 1.19
CA LEU A 65 -3.58 -3.23 0.72
C LEU A 65 -4.74 -2.29 0.36
N PHE A 66 -4.98 -1.24 1.16
CA PHE A 66 -6.00 -0.24 0.83
C PHE A 66 -5.66 0.58 -0.41
N GLY A 67 -4.39 0.99 -0.58
CA GLY A 67 -3.95 1.65 -1.81
C GLY A 67 -4.10 0.75 -3.04
N PHE A 68 -3.79 -0.54 -2.88
CA PHE A 68 -3.98 -1.58 -3.90
C PHE A 68 -5.43 -1.74 -4.32
N VAL A 69 -6.35 -1.87 -3.36
CA VAL A 69 -7.78 -1.99 -3.67
C VAL A 69 -8.27 -0.76 -4.43
N ILE A 70 -7.90 0.46 -4.00
CA ILE A 70 -8.32 1.69 -4.69
C ILE A 70 -7.77 1.74 -6.12
N ALA A 71 -6.49 1.45 -6.32
CA ALA A 71 -5.89 1.46 -7.63
C ALA A 71 -6.47 0.38 -8.55
N PHE A 72 -6.77 -0.80 -8.01
CA PHE A 72 -7.41 -1.88 -8.74
C PHE A 72 -8.83 -1.48 -9.20
N LEU A 73 -9.62 -0.85 -8.33
CA LEU A 73 -10.94 -0.34 -8.67
C LEU A 73 -10.89 0.75 -9.74
N LEU A 74 -9.93 1.68 -9.63
CA LEU A 74 -9.74 2.75 -10.62
C LEU A 74 -9.36 2.20 -11.99
N ILE A 75 -8.43 1.23 -12.04
CA ILE A 75 -8.04 0.61 -13.31
C ILE A 75 -9.20 -0.20 -13.91
N GLY A 76 -9.93 -0.96 -13.08
CA GLY A 76 -11.10 -1.70 -13.52
C GLY A 76 -12.17 -0.81 -14.15
N ALA A 77 -12.38 0.40 -13.59
CA ALA A 77 -13.34 1.37 -14.12
C ALA A 77 -12.93 2.00 -15.47
N ILE A 78 -11.65 1.95 -15.86
CA ILE A 78 -11.16 2.45 -17.17
C ILE A 78 -11.13 1.32 -18.21
N ALA A 79 -11.13 0.06 -17.75
CA ALA A 79 -11.02 -1.11 -18.61
C ALA A 79 -12.34 -1.52 -19.29
N GLU A 80 -13.47 -0.99 -18.82
CA GLU A 80 -14.81 -1.09 -19.45
C GLU A 80 -15.09 0.09 -20.38
#